data_AF-E1ZGH0-F1
#
_entry.id   AF-E1ZGH0-F1
#
_cell.length_a   1.000
_cell.length_b   1.000
_cell.length_c   1.000
_cell.angle_alpha   90.00
_cell.angle_beta   90.00
_cell.angle_gamma   90.00
#
_symmetry.space_group_name_H-M   'P 1'
#
loop_
_entity.id
_entity.type
_entity.pdbx_description
1 polymer ?
#
loop_
_entity_poly.entity_id
_entity_poly.type
_entity_poly.pdbx_seq_one_letter_code
_entity_poly.pdbx_strand_id
1 'polypeptide(L)'
;MRFLLSVWRARRGGVDPWTAQREVSVLYARFYAALLGGILLTYQLQRRMPLLMFAFFSYWWPQIVLCVRSDCRQPLKPEFVLGTSVARLALPLYVYACPSNLLRVQPNLTLCAGLVAYVGLQCGLLLAQHWWGPRCFIPKQARNTPYGGSIAAANDIETSEGSRECVICMAQVDVSDKSDRAVTPCTHVFHRSCLERWLSYKHDCPTCRRALPPL
;
A
#
# COMPACT_ATOMS: atom_id res chain seq x y z
N MET A 1 21.58 8.89 33.39
CA MET A 1 22.27 10.10 32.87
C MET A 1 23.79 9.96 32.76
N ARG A 2 24.51 9.54 33.81
CA ARG A 2 25.99 9.45 33.80
C ARG A 2 26.58 8.60 32.66
N PHE A 3 26.00 7.42 32.41
CA PHE A 3 26.42 6.56 31.30
C PHE A 3 26.18 7.19 29.92
N LEU A 4 25.01 7.80 29.68
CA LEU A 4 24.71 8.48 28.42
C LEU A 4 25.65 9.67 28.15
N LEU A 5 25.98 10.45 29.19
CA LEU A 5 26.94 11.55 29.08
C LEU A 5 28.37 11.03 28.82
N SER A 6 28.76 9.89 29.40
CA SER A 6 30.07 9.27 29.14
C SER A 6 30.20 8.76 27.69
N VAL A 7 29.15 8.12 27.16
CA VAL A 7 29.10 7.64 25.77
C VAL A 7 29.04 8.80 24.79
N TRP A 8 28.28 9.86 25.10
CA TRP A 8 28.16 11.05 24.25
C TRP A 8 29.47 11.85 24.19
N ARG A 9 30.17 12.02 25.32
CA ARG A 9 31.52 12.63 25.36
C ARG A 9 32.55 11.84 24.57
N ALA A 10 32.53 10.51 24.68
CA ALA A 10 33.44 9.64 23.93
C ALA A 10 33.22 9.72 22.41
N ARG A 11 32.00 10.02 21.96
CA ARG A 11 31.65 10.12 20.52
C ARG A 11 31.84 11.50 19.89
N ARG A 12 31.73 12.60 20.63
CA ARG A 12 31.76 13.98 20.11
C ARG A 12 32.89 14.82 20.72
N GLY A 13 34.11 14.28 20.81
CA GLY A 13 35.24 14.91 21.51
C GLY A 13 35.32 16.44 21.33
N GLY A 14 35.43 17.18 22.44
CA GLY A 14 35.63 18.64 22.44
C GLY A 14 34.41 19.52 22.77
N VAL A 15 33.26 18.96 23.17
CA VAL A 15 32.07 19.76 23.55
C VAL A 15 32.02 20.05 25.06
N ASP A 16 31.71 21.29 25.42
CA ASP A 16 31.61 21.74 26.82
C ASP A 16 30.65 20.86 27.65
N PRO A 17 31.02 20.48 28.89
CA PRO A 17 30.17 19.65 29.75
C PRO A 17 28.77 20.22 29.98
N TRP A 18 28.67 21.56 30.04
CA TRP A 18 27.41 22.28 30.24
C TRP A 18 26.48 22.22 29.03
N THR A 19 27.01 22.34 27.81
CA THR A 19 26.21 22.25 26.58
C THR A 19 25.72 20.82 26.36
N ALA A 20 26.57 19.83 26.62
CA ALA A 20 26.21 18.41 26.62
C ALA A 20 25.04 18.09 27.57
N GLN A 21 25.11 18.60 28.80
CA GLN A 21 24.07 18.39 29.81
C GLN A 21 22.76 19.09 29.43
N ARG A 22 22.83 20.28 28.81
CA ARG A 22 21.66 21.02 28.31
C ARG A 22 20.96 20.28 27.17
N GLU A 23 21.69 19.78 26.18
CA GLU A 23 21.09 19.02 25.06
C GLU A 23 20.38 17.75 25.54
N VAL A 24 21.03 17.00 26.43
CA VAL A 24 20.43 15.78 27.02
C VAL A 24 19.17 16.14 27.81
N SER A 25 19.20 17.20 28.60
CA SER A 25 18.04 17.65 29.38
C SER A 25 16.87 18.08 28.50
N VAL A 26 17.13 18.74 27.36
CA VAL A 26 16.10 19.10 26.38
C VAL A 26 15.49 17.87 25.73
N LEU A 27 16.29 16.86 25.39
CA LEU A 27 15.78 15.58 24.86
C LEU A 27 14.85 14.90 25.86
N TYR A 28 15.25 14.83 27.13
CA TYR A 28 14.42 14.26 28.20
C TYR A 28 13.14 15.07 28.41
N ALA A 29 13.23 16.41 28.45
CA ALA A 29 12.06 17.27 28.59
C ALA A 29 11.06 17.06 27.45
N ARG A 30 11.54 16.96 26.21
CA ARG A 30 10.69 16.65 25.04
C ARG A 30 10.07 15.26 25.14
N PHE A 31 10.84 14.26 25.53
CA PHE A 31 10.35 12.89 25.72
C PHE A 31 9.24 12.84 26.77
N TYR A 32 9.47 13.40 27.96
CA TYR A 32 8.47 13.39 29.04
C TYR A 32 7.27 14.27 28.73
N ALA A 33 7.46 15.42 28.06
CA ALA A 33 6.34 16.24 27.60
C ALA A 33 5.48 15.50 26.56
N ALA A 34 6.11 14.78 25.62
CA ALA A 34 5.39 13.97 24.65
C ALA A 34 4.66 12.79 25.31
N LEU A 35 5.28 12.14 26.30
CA LEU A 35 4.66 11.06 27.06
C LEU A 35 3.47 11.55 27.89
N LEU A 36 3.62 12.67 28.60
CA LEU A 36 2.54 13.31 29.35
C LEU A 36 1.42 13.77 28.42
N GLY A 37 1.77 14.43 27.32
CA GLY A 37 0.82 14.83 26.29
C GLY A 37 0.07 13.64 25.70
N GLY A 38 0.76 12.53 25.46
CA GLY A 38 0.16 11.26 25.01
C GLY A 38 -0.84 10.71 26.01
N ILE A 39 -0.47 10.64 27.29
CA ILE A 39 -1.37 10.16 28.36
C ILE A 39 -2.61 11.06 28.46
N LEU A 40 -2.42 12.39 28.49
CA LEU A 40 -3.53 13.34 28.53
C LEU A 40 -4.44 13.23 27.31
N LEU A 41 -3.84 13.07 26.11
CA LEU A 41 -4.59 12.84 24.88
C LEU A 41 -5.40 11.55 24.95
N THR A 42 -4.80 10.44 25.40
CA THR A 42 -5.52 9.16 25.56
C THR A 42 -6.63 9.25 26.59
N TYR A 43 -6.45 10.00 27.67
CA TYR A 43 -7.47 10.24 28.68
C TYR A 43 -8.65 11.05 28.10
N GLN A 44 -8.37 12.12 27.36
CA GLN A 44 -9.40 12.94 26.71
C GLN A 44 -10.16 12.14 25.64
N LEU A 45 -9.44 11.33 24.85
CA LEU A 45 -10.05 10.47 23.84
C LEU A 45 -10.63 9.17 24.41
N GLN A 46 -10.53 8.92 25.72
CA GLN A 46 -11.10 7.74 26.36
C GLN A 46 -12.62 7.66 26.14
N ARG A 47 -13.31 8.81 26.14
CA ARG A 47 -14.74 8.90 25.83
C ARG A 47 -15.06 8.56 24.36
N ARG A 48 -14.07 8.63 23.47
CA ARG A 48 -14.16 8.35 22.03
C ARG A 48 -13.46 7.03 21.64
N MET A 49 -13.16 6.15 22.59
CA MET A 49 -12.45 4.88 22.36
C MET A 49 -13.01 4.02 21.21
N PRO A 50 -14.34 3.87 21.03
CA PRO A 50 -14.87 3.13 19.89
C PRO A 50 -14.38 3.69 18.54
N LEU A 51 -14.35 5.02 18.40
CA LEU A 51 -13.97 5.72 17.18
C LEU A 51 -12.48 5.55 16.87
N LEU A 52 -11.65 5.57 17.93
CA LEU A 52 -10.22 5.24 17.83
C LEU A 52 -9.98 3.80 17.39
N MET A 53 -10.79 2.84 17.87
CA MET A 53 -10.70 1.46 17.42
C MET A 53 -11.01 1.35 15.92
N PHE A 54 -12.10 1.95 15.44
CA PHE A 54 -12.40 1.95 13.99
C PHE A 54 -11.27 2.58 13.17
N ALA A 55 -10.69 3.69 13.64
CA ALA A 55 -9.54 4.31 12.97
C ALA A 55 -8.31 3.39 12.95
N PHE A 56 -7.98 2.70 14.06
CA PHE A 56 -6.87 1.76 14.10
C PHE A 56 -7.08 0.55 13.17
N PHE A 57 -8.33 0.06 13.07
CA PHE A 57 -8.71 -1.06 12.19
C PHE A 57 -8.99 -0.63 10.73
N SER A 58 -8.63 0.59 10.34
CA SER A 58 -8.75 1.13 8.98
C SER A 58 -7.55 0.80 8.08
N TYR A 59 -6.69 -0.13 8.50
CA TYR A 59 -5.37 -0.38 7.90
C TYR A 59 -5.38 -0.91 6.45
N TRP A 60 -6.52 -1.36 5.91
CA TRP A 60 -6.63 -1.74 4.50
C TRP A 60 -6.87 -0.56 3.56
N TRP A 61 -7.31 0.59 4.07
CA TRP A 61 -7.62 1.76 3.23
C TRP A 61 -6.47 2.23 2.34
N PRO A 62 -5.21 2.36 2.84
CA PRO A 62 -4.09 2.72 1.99
C PRO A 62 -3.94 1.78 0.78
N GLN A 63 -4.12 0.47 0.99
CA GLN A 63 -4.03 -0.52 -0.07
C GLN A 63 -5.18 -0.40 -1.07
N ILE A 64 -6.42 -0.24 -0.59
CA ILE A 64 -7.61 -0.04 -1.43
C ILE A 64 -7.41 1.17 -2.35
N VAL A 65 -6.90 2.29 -1.81
CA VAL A 65 -6.64 3.52 -2.55
C VAL A 65 -5.50 3.34 -3.56
N LEU A 66 -4.42 2.65 -3.19
CA LEU A 66 -3.32 2.35 -4.11
C LEU A 66 -3.77 1.47 -5.27
N CYS A 67 -4.56 0.42 -5.02
CA CYS A 67 -5.15 -0.42 -6.06
C CYS A 67 -5.95 0.43 -7.06
N VAL A 68 -6.81 1.32 -6.57
CA VAL A 68 -7.61 2.22 -7.40
C VAL A 68 -6.74 3.14 -8.27
N ARG A 69 -5.68 3.72 -7.71
CA ARG A 69 -4.83 4.69 -8.42
C ARG A 69 -3.91 4.04 -9.44
N SER A 70 -3.24 2.95 -9.04
CA SER A 70 -2.19 2.32 -9.84
C SER A 70 -2.71 1.27 -10.81
N ASP A 71 -3.99 0.88 -10.73
CA ASP A 71 -4.62 -0.15 -11.57
C ASP A 71 -3.88 -1.50 -11.54
N CYS A 72 -3.16 -1.76 -10.45
CA CYS A 72 -2.41 -3.00 -10.27
C CYS A 72 -3.38 -4.16 -10.07
N ARG A 73 -3.27 -5.18 -10.92
CA ARG A 73 -4.03 -6.42 -10.76
C ARG A 73 -3.36 -7.30 -9.70
N GLN A 74 -4.15 -7.81 -8.76
CA GLN A 74 -3.74 -8.83 -7.79
C GLN A 74 -2.51 -8.51 -6.90
N PRO A 75 -2.47 -7.36 -6.19
CA PRO A 75 -1.31 -7.02 -5.37
C PRO A 75 -1.15 -7.91 -4.12
N LEU A 76 -2.24 -8.53 -3.64
CA LEU A 76 -2.25 -9.36 -2.44
C LEU A 76 -3.06 -10.63 -2.67
N LYS A 77 -2.57 -11.75 -2.12
CA LYS A 77 -3.28 -13.03 -2.12
C LYS A 77 -4.52 -12.96 -1.19
N PRO A 78 -5.66 -13.56 -1.57
CA PRO A 78 -6.88 -13.51 -0.75
C PRO A 78 -6.70 -14.17 0.62
N GLU A 79 -5.94 -15.27 0.68
CA GLU A 79 -5.59 -15.97 1.93
C GLU A 79 -4.86 -15.06 2.92
N PHE A 80 -3.96 -14.22 2.42
CA PHE A 80 -3.22 -13.27 3.25
C PHE A 80 -4.14 -12.19 3.81
N VAL A 81 -5.05 -11.65 3.00
CA VAL A 81 -6.01 -10.63 3.43
C VAL A 81 -6.93 -11.18 4.52
N LEU A 82 -7.47 -12.39 4.33
CA LEU A 82 -8.34 -13.03 5.31
C LEU A 82 -7.57 -13.41 6.59
N GLY A 83 -6.42 -14.06 6.45
CA GLY A 83 -5.62 -14.52 7.59
C GLY A 83 -5.14 -13.37 8.48
N THR A 84 -4.62 -12.29 7.87
CA THR A 84 -4.18 -11.11 8.64
C THR A 84 -5.36 -10.38 9.30
N SER A 85 -6.52 -10.31 8.66
CA SER A 85 -7.71 -9.68 9.22
C SER A 85 -8.27 -10.45 10.42
N VAL A 86 -8.35 -11.77 10.31
CA VAL A 86 -8.78 -12.65 11.42
C VAL A 86 -7.79 -12.57 12.59
N ALA A 87 -6.49 -12.70 12.31
CA ALA A 87 -5.46 -12.64 13.36
C ALA A 87 -5.48 -11.30 14.11
N ARG A 88 -5.69 -10.18 13.41
CA ARG A 88 -5.76 -8.85 14.03
C ARG A 88 -7.07 -8.60 14.78
N LEU A 89 -8.18 -9.21 14.38
CA LEU A 89 -9.44 -9.16 15.10
C LEU A 89 -9.49 -10.07 16.34
N ALA A 90 -8.63 -11.09 16.44
CA ALA A 90 -8.65 -12.04 17.54
C ALA A 90 -8.51 -11.37 18.92
N LEU A 91 -7.54 -10.46 19.07
CA LEU A 91 -7.29 -9.77 20.34
C LEU A 91 -8.45 -8.84 20.77
N PRO A 92 -8.95 -7.90 19.95
CA PRO A 92 -10.08 -7.06 20.35
C PRO A 92 -11.36 -7.86 20.58
N LEU A 93 -11.61 -8.91 19.79
CA LEU A 93 -12.77 -9.77 20.01
C LEU A 93 -12.66 -10.55 21.31
N TYR A 94 -11.47 -11.06 21.66
CA TYR A 94 -11.25 -11.65 22.97
C TYR A 94 -11.60 -10.63 24.07
N VAL A 95 -10.95 -9.46 24.07
CA VAL A 95 -11.09 -8.43 25.12
C VAL A 95 -12.50 -7.82 25.25
N TYR A 96 -13.29 -7.77 24.19
CA TYR A 96 -14.61 -7.13 24.23
C TYR A 96 -15.80 -8.09 24.06
N ALA A 97 -15.61 -9.34 23.61
CA ALA A 97 -16.70 -10.30 23.47
C ALA A 97 -16.74 -11.33 24.62
N CYS A 98 -15.59 -11.70 25.18
CA CYS A 98 -15.55 -12.69 26.25
C CYS A 98 -15.87 -12.03 27.61
N PRO A 99 -16.84 -12.54 28.40
CA PRO A 99 -17.16 -11.98 29.71
C PRO A 99 -16.06 -12.24 30.75
N SER A 100 -15.28 -13.31 30.57
CA SER A 100 -14.21 -13.77 31.46
C SER A 100 -12.82 -13.45 30.91
N ASN A 101 -12.58 -12.17 30.63
CA ASN A 101 -11.30 -11.69 30.14
C ASN A 101 -10.25 -11.48 31.22
N LEU A 102 -8.98 -11.73 30.87
CA LEU A 102 -7.84 -11.45 31.75
C LEU A 102 -7.83 -9.99 32.23
N LEU A 103 -8.18 -9.05 31.36
CA LEU A 103 -8.21 -7.61 31.64
C LEU A 103 -9.50 -7.14 32.34
N ARG A 104 -10.46 -8.03 32.62
CA ARG A 104 -11.77 -7.74 33.26
C ARG A 104 -12.52 -6.55 32.65
N VAL A 105 -12.34 -6.34 31.34
CA VAL A 105 -13.07 -5.31 30.58
C VAL A 105 -14.52 -5.77 30.39
N GLN A 106 -15.47 -4.83 30.51
CA GLN A 106 -16.88 -5.13 30.31
C GLN A 106 -17.15 -5.53 28.85
N PRO A 107 -17.91 -6.62 28.62
CA PRO A 107 -18.20 -7.07 27.27
C PRO A 107 -19.09 -6.06 26.55
N ASN A 108 -18.73 -5.76 25.30
CA ASN A 108 -19.46 -4.86 24.42
C ASN A 108 -19.63 -5.50 23.04
N LEU A 109 -20.72 -6.25 22.89
CA LEU A 109 -21.03 -7.00 21.67
C LEU A 109 -21.33 -6.11 20.47
N THR A 110 -21.92 -4.92 20.68
CA THR A 110 -22.23 -4.00 19.58
C THR A 110 -20.96 -3.45 18.94
N LEU A 111 -19.95 -3.13 19.76
CA LEU A 111 -18.63 -2.74 19.27
C LEU A 111 -17.94 -3.89 18.51
N CYS A 112 -18.01 -5.12 19.03
CA CYS A 112 -17.45 -6.30 18.37
C CYS A 112 -18.09 -6.54 17.00
N ALA A 113 -19.42 -6.53 16.94
CA ALA A 113 -20.18 -6.69 15.69
C ALA A 113 -19.85 -5.58 14.69
N GLY A 114 -19.79 -4.33 15.14
CA GLY A 114 -19.39 -3.19 14.31
C GLY A 114 -17.98 -3.34 13.76
N LEU A 115 -17.02 -3.78 14.57
CA LEU A 115 -15.63 -3.96 14.15
C LEU A 115 -15.48 -5.09 13.12
N VAL A 116 -16.16 -6.22 13.34
CA VAL A 116 -16.20 -7.34 12.39
C VAL A 116 -16.82 -6.90 11.07
N ALA A 117 -17.95 -6.18 11.11
CA ALA A 117 -18.60 -5.66 9.91
C ALA A 117 -17.68 -4.66 9.16
N TYR A 118 -17.00 -3.78 9.90
CA TYR A 118 -16.11 -2.77 9.30
C TYR A 118 -14.88 -3.37 8.63
N VAL A 119 -14.20 -4.32 9.29
CA VAL A 119 -13.05 -5.02 8.70
C VAL A 119 -13.51 -5.97 7.58
N GLY A 120 -14.67 -6.61 7.75
CA GLY A 120 -15.29 -7.43 6.72
C GLY A 120 -15.61 -6.65 5.45
N LEU A 121 -16.14 -5.42 5.58
CA LEU A 121 -16.37 -4.52 4.45
C LEU A 121 -15.06 -4.19 3.72
N GLN A 122 -13.98 -3.88 4.45
CA GLN A 122 -12.67 -3.61 3.85
C GLN A 122 -12.11 -4.83 3.09
N CYS A 123 -12.22 -6.02 3.68
CA CYS A 123 -11.81 -7.27 3.03
C CYS A 123 -12.65 -7.54 1.78
N GLY A 124 -13.97 -7.34 1.87
CA GLY A 124 -14.90 -7.47 0.76
C GLY A 124 -14.54 -6.54 -0.39
N LEU A 125 -14.20 -5.27 -0.11
CA LEU A 125 -13.73 -4.33 -1.13
C LEU A 125 -12.43 -4.79 -1.81
N LEU A 126 -11.45 -5.29 -1.04
CA LEU A 126 -10.21 -5.82 -1.61
C LEU A 126 -10.43 -7.08 -2.44
N LEU A 127 -11.30 -7.99 -2.00
CA LEU A 127 -11.65 -9.20 -2.75
C LEU A 127 -12.45 -8.86 -4.01
N ALA A 128 -13.35 -7.89 -3.93
CA ALA A 128 -14.06 -7.35 -5.08
C ALA A 128 -13.08 -6.76 -6.11
N GLN A 129 -12.07 -6.00 -5.65
CA GLN A 129 -10.98 -5.51 -6.50
C GLN A 129 -10.13 -6.64 -7.11
N HIS A 130 -9.98 -7.76 -6.41
CA HIS A 130 -9.25 -8.94 -6.92
C HIS A 130 -10.01 -9.63 -8.06
N TRP A 131 -11.34 -9.74 -7.96
CA TRP A 131 -12.17 -10.52 -8.91
C TRP A 131 -12.67 -9.67 -10.09
N TRP A 132 -13.16 -8.46 -9.82
CA TRP A 132 -13.71 -7.55 -10.83
C TRP A 132 -12.72 -6.48 -11.29
N GLY A 133 -11.52 -6.46 -10.72
CA GLY A 133 -10.47 -5.50 -11.03
C GLY A 133 -10.49 -4.23 -10.18
N PRO A 134 -9.40 -3.44 -10.19
CA PRO A 134 -9.17 -2.37 -9.20
C PRO A 134 -10.14 -1.20 -9.26
N ARG A 135 -10.78 -0.99 -10.43
CA ARG A 135 -11.68 0.13 -10.73
C ARG A 135 -13.15 -0.28 -10.86
N CYS A 136 -13.54 -1.46 -10.37
CA CYS A 136 -14.90 -1.98 -10.48
C CYS A 136 -15.99 -1.04 -9.92
N PHE A 137 -15.63 -0.12 -9.01
CA PHE A 137 -16.56 0.84 -8.39
C PHE A 137 -16.45 2.27 -8.94
N ILE A 138 -15.69 2.51 -10.02
CA ILE A 138 -15.50 3.85 -10.58
C ILE A 138 -16.30 3.98 -11.89
N PRO A 139 -17.24 4.94 -11.99
CA PRO A 139 -17.99 5.17 -13.22
C PRO A 139 -17.04 5.57 -14.37
N LYS A 140 -17.35 5.09 -15.59
CA LYS A 140 -16.51 5.27 -16.78
C LYS A 140 -16.16 6.75 -17.05
N GLN A 141 -17.05 7.68 -16.70
CA GLN A 141 -16.86 9.13 -16.86
C GLN A 141 -15.81 9.75 -15.93
N ALA A 142 -15.53 9.14 -14.77
CA ALA A 142 -14.49 9.61 -13.85
C ALA A 142 -13.12 8.96 -14.12
N ARG A 143 -13.04 8.10 -15.15
CA ARG A 143 -11.79 7.48 -15.61
C ARG A 143 -11.01 8.50 -16.44
N ASN A 144 -10.50 9.55 -15.78
CA ASN A 144 -9.44 10.37 -16.37
C ASN A 144 -8.19 9.47 -16.40
N THR A 145 -8.00 8.73 -17.48
CA THR A 145 -6.68 8.22 -17.82
C THR A 145 -5.82 9.45 -18.14
N PRO A 146 -4.75 9.75 -17.39
CA PRO A 146 -3.80 10.80 -17.79
C PRO A 146 -3.19 10.49 -19.16
N TYR A 147 -3.24 9.22 -19.57
CA TYR A 147 -2.91 8.73 -20.90
C TYR A 147 -4.20 8.55 -21.71
N GLY A 148 -4.87 9.67 -22.00
CA GLY A 148 -5.74 9.78 -23.16
C GLY A 148 -4.87 9.74 -24.40
N GLY A 149 -4.48 8.54 -24.81
CA GLY A 149 -3.52 8.34 -25.89
C GLY A 149 -3.36 6.85 -26.09
N SER A 150 -4.22 6.33 -26.94
CA SER A 150 -4.12 5.06 -27.64
C SER A 150 -2.73 4.40 -27.55
N ILE A 151 -2.71 3.08 -27.35
CA ILE A 151 -1.86 2.25 -28.18
C ILE A 151 -2.33 2.57 -29.61
N ALA A 152 -1.78 3.64 -30.18
CA ALA A 152 -2.09 4.02 -31.53
C ALA A 152 -1.64 2.83 -32.35
N ALA A 153 -2.56 2.30 -33.16
CA ALA A 153 -2.18 1.50 -34.30
C ALA A 153 -1.07 2.27 -35.00
N ALA A 154 0.16 1.79 -34.86
CA ALA A 154 1.35 2.38 -35.46
C ALA A 154 1.22 2.21 -36.99
N ASN A 155 0.45 3.09 -37.60
CA ASN A 155 0.85 3.78 -38.82
C ASN A 155 1.70 4.93 -38.25
N ASP A 156 3.02 4.85 -38.10
CA ASP A 156 4.00 4.77 -39.16
C ASP A 156 5.32 4.24 -38.57
N ILE A 157 5.57 2.93 -38.67
CA ILE A 157 6.94 2.41 -38.57
C ILE A 157 7.27 1.84 -39.94
N GLU A 158 7.69 2.72 -40.83
CA GLU A 158 8.33 2.34 -42.07
C GLU A 158 9.60 1.53 -41.74
N THR A 159 9.64 0.31 -42.27
CA THR A 159 10.83 -0.40 -42.74
C THR A 159 12.11 -0.30 -41.89
N SER A 160 12.23 -1.24 -40.94
CA SER A 160 13.53 -1.90 -40.72
C SER A 160 13.32 -3.40 -40.87
N GLU A 161 13.70 -3.95 -42.02
CA GLU A 161 13.78 -5.39 -42.26
C GLU A 161 14.71 -6.01 -41.22
N GLY A 162 14.13 -6.72 -40.27
CA GLY A 162 14.84 -7.33 -39.17
C GLY A 162 13.82 -7.79 -38.15
N SER A 163 13.64 -9.11 -38.06
CA SER A 163 12.83 -9.77 -37.04
C SER A 163 13.02 -9.10 -35.67
N ARG A 164 11.98 -8.41 -35.17
CA ARG A 164 12.03 -7.81 -33.83
C ARG A 164 11.75 -8.90 -32.82
N GLU A 165 12.72 -9.22 -31.98
CA GLU A 165 12.60 -10.24 -30.94
C GLU A 165 11.89 -9.67 -29.71
N CYS A 166 10.92 -10.40 -29.18
CA CYS A 166 10.27 -10.04 -27.93
C CYS A 166 11.19 -10.40 -26.75
N VAL A 167 11.72 -9.41 -26.04
CA VAL A 167 12.62 -9.63 -24.88
C VAL A 167 11.97 -10.38 -23.71
N ILE A 168 10.65 -10.57 -23.72
CA ILE A 168 9.91 -11.28 -22.67
C ILE A 168 9.97 -12.78 -22.89
N CYS A 169 9.79 -13.24 -24.13
CA CYS A 169 9.75 -14.66 -24.49
C CYS A 169 10.95 -15.12 -25.34
N MET A 170 11.81 -14.19 -25.76
CA MET A 170 12.97 -14.42 -26.63
C MET A 170 12.59 -15.05 -27.98
N ALA A 171 11.37 -14.79 -28.45
CA ALA A 171 10.86 -15.28 -29.73
C ALA A 171 10.62 -14.12 -30.70
N GLN A 172 10.68 -14.41 -31.99
CA GLN A 172 10.41 -13.43 -33.03
C GLN A 172 8.94 -12.96 -32.99
N VAL A 173 8.74 -11.65 -33.12
CA VAL A 173 7.41 -11.05 -33.29
C VAL A 173 7.12 -10.96 -34.77
N ASP A 174 6.01 -11.57 -35.20
CA ASP A 174 5.52 -11.39 -36.56
C ASP A 174 5.01 -9.95 -36.72
N VAL A 175 5.75 -9.16 -37.49
CA VAL A 175 5.42 -7.75 -37.73
C VAL A 175 4.23 -7.62 -38.69
N SER A 176 3.88 -8.67 -39.45
CA SER A 176 2.76 -8.65 -40.38
C SER A 176 1.40 -8.80 -39.68
N ASP A 177 1.35 -9.53 -38.56
CA ASP A 177 0.13 -9.72 -37.78
C ASP A 177 -0.07 -8.57 -36.77
N LYS A 178 -1.00 -7.66 -37.11
CA LYS A 178 -1.38 -6.54 -36.25
C LYS A 178 -2.06 -6.98 -34.95
N SER A 179 -2.61 -8.19 -34.89
CA SER A 179 -3.36 -8.68 -33.73
C SER A 179 -2.45 -9.22 -32.62
N ASP A 180 -1.33 -9.85 -33.00
CA ASP A 180 -0.38 -10.46 -32.05
C ASP A 180 0.77 -9.52 -31.66
N ARG A 181 0.90 -8.35 -32.29
CA ARG A 181 1.92 -7.35 -31.92
C ARG A 181 1.33 -6.22 -31.07
N ALA A 182 2.07 -5.79 -30.05
CA ALA A 182 1.78 -4.60 -29.26
C ALA A 182 2.96 -3.63 -29.29
N VAL A 183 2.67 -2.36 -29.55
CA VAL A 183 3.67 -1.28 -29.59
C VAL A 183 3.42 -0.33 -28.43
N THR A 184 4.46 -0.09 -27.65
CA THR A 184 4.41 0.83 -26.51
C THR A 184 4.58 2.29 -26.96
N PRO A 185 4.15 3.30 -26.15
CA PRO A 185 4.40 4.72 -26.45
C PRO A 185 5.89 5.09 -26.53
N CYS A 186 6.77 4.24 -25.98
CA CYS A 186 8.22 4.33 -26.15
C CYS A 186 8.76 3.53 -27.35
N THR A 187 7.91 3.22 -28.33
CA THR A 187 8.20 2.57 -29.62
C THR A 187 8.77 1.14 -29.57
N HIS A 188 8.87 0.52 -28.39
CA HIS A 188 9.24 -0.90 -28.27
C HIS A 188 8.08 -1.83 -28.63
N VAL A 189 8.40 -2.94 -29.29
CA VAL A 189 7.47 -3.95 -29.83
C VAL A 189 7.59 -5.25 -29.05
N PHE A 190 6.46 -5.85 -28.70
CA PHE A 190 6.37 -7.15 -28.01
C PHE A 190 5.18 -7.95 -28.55
N HIS A 191 5.11 -9.26 -28.29
CA HIS A 191 3.83 -9.97 -28.45
C HIS A 191 2.78 -9.38 -27.51
N ARG A 192 1.55 -9.25 -28.00
CA ARG A 192 0.43 -8.70 -27.25
C ARG A 192 0.20 -9.48 -25.96
N SER A 193 0.19 -10.80 -26.04
CA SER A 193 0.06 -11.71 -24.91
C SER A 193 1.18 -11.55 -23.87
N CYS A 194 2.42 -11.33 -24.33
CA CYS A 194 3.58 -11.14 -23.47
C CYS A 194 3.51 -9.79 -22.74
N LEU A 195 3.19 -8.71 -23.45
CA LEU A 195 3.06 -7.38 -22.86
C LEU A 195 1.87 -7.30 -21.89
N GLU A 196 0.73 -7.91 -22.21
CA GLU A 196 -0.43 -8.02 -21.32
C GLU A 196 -0.07 -8.74 -20.01
N ARG A 197 0.67 -9.85 -20.09
CA ARG A 197 1.14 -10.58 -18.90
C ARG A 197 2.11 -9.76 -18.08
N TRP A 198 3.04 -9.05 -18.72
CA TRP A 198 4.00 -8.18 -18.03
C TRP A 198 3.31 -7.03 -17.29
N LEU A 199 2.38 -6.34 -17.98
CA LEU A 199 1.63 -5.22 -17.41
C LEU A 199 0.68 -5.66 -16.30
N SER A 200 0.32 -6.94 -16.20
CA SER A 200 -0.43 -7.45 -15.04
C SER A 200 0.37 -7.39 -13.73
N TYR A 201 1.71 -7.41 -13.82
CA TYR A 201 2.61 -7.34 -12.66
C TYR A 201 3.27 -5.97 -12.51
N LYS A 202 3.74 -5.35 -13.61
CA LYS A 202 4.50 -4.10 -13.57
C LYS A 202 4.19 -3.20 -14.76
N HIS A 203 3.85 -1.94 -14.50
CA HIS A 203 3.47 -0.95 -15.51
C HIS A 203 4.67 -0.18 -16.08
N ASP A 204 5.74 -0.89 -16.45
CA ASP A 204 6.95 -0.30 -17.04
C ASP A 204 7.32 -1.05 -18.33
N CYS A 205 7.92 -0.36 -19.30
CA CYS A 205 8.46 -1.01 -20.49
C CYS A 205 9.60 -1.99 -20.12
N PRO A 206 9.56 -3.26 -20.55
CA PRO A 206 10.64 -4.23 -20.30
C PRO A 206 12.01 -3.77 -20.80
N THR A 207 12.04 -3.00 -21.90
CA THR A 207 13.29 -2.56 -22.52
C THR A 207 13.85 -1.28 -21.89
N CYS A 208 13.04 -0.22 -21.77
CA CYS A 208 13.53 1.10 -21.34
C CYS A 208 13.04 1.55 -19.96
N ARG A 209 12.22 0.74 -19.27
CA ARG A 209 11.66 1.00 -17.94
C ARG A 209 10.83 2.29 -17.81
N ARG A 210 10.43 2.90 -18.94
CA ARG A 210 9.48 4.02 -18.94
C ARG A 210 8.12 3.52 -18.49
N ALA A 211 7.46 4.27 -17.61
CA ALA A 211 6.11 3.96 -17.14
C ALA A 211 5.15 3.87 -18.33
N LEU A 212 4.37 2.79 -18.36
CA LEU A 212 3.37 2.51 -19.40
C LEU A 212 1.96 2.71 -18.82
N PRO A 213 1.00 3.19 -19.62
CA PRO A 213 -0.39 3.23 -19.19
C PRO A 213 -0.95 1.81 -18.99
N PRO A 214 -1.90 1.62 -18.05
CA PRO A 214 -2.62 0.35 -17.95
C PRO A 214 -3.45 0.11 -19.23
N LEU A 215 -3.49 -1.15 -19.68
CA LEU A 215 -4.27 -1.61 -20.84
C LEU A 215 -5.79 -1.61 -20.58
#